data_AF-A0A7W9WVX5-F1
#
_entry.id   AF-A0A7W9WVX5-F1
#
_cell.length_a   1.000
_cell.length_b   1.000
_cell.length_c   1.000
_cell.angle_alpha   90.00
_cell.angle_beta   90.00
_cell.angle_gamma   90.00
#
_symmetry.space_group_name_H-M   'P 1'
#
loop_
_entity.id
_entity.type
_entity.pdbx_description
1 polymer ?
#
loop_
_entity_poly.entity_id
_entity_poly.type
_entity_poly.pdbx_seq_one_letter_code
_entity_poly.pdbx_strand_id
1 'polypeptide(L)'
;MNIRAPLLNDADDAAPATYDESALLLYAVAAVAVEPAGESGWFRRCAHAGAVVISRAEDVPDVLLRLPDSWNIADAARCRGLHDDPDIVAVDPRFRHGVDDTAFAIVAHDDGRRHVLLMQVNAAEAVLMPERAFRERDAFERCVWP
;
A
#
# COMPACT_ATOMS: atom_id res chain seq x y z
N MET A 1 -2.16 -11.98 67.97
CA MET A 1 -1.64 -12.40 66.67
C MET A 1 -2.80 -12.91 65.83
N ASN A 2 -3.26 -12.12 64.87
CA ASN A 2 -3.86 -12.58 63.61
C ASN A 2 -4.06 -11.36 62.72
N ILE A 3 -3.13 -11.18 61.79
CA ILE A 3 -3.10 -10.14 60.77
C ILE A 3 -4.07 -10.60 59.68
N ARG A 4 -5.19 -9.88 59.49
CA ARG A 4 -6.00 -10.02 58.27
C ARG A 4 -5.49 -8.99 57.26
N ALA A 5 -4.88 -9.50 56.20
CA ALA A 5 -4.47 -8.73 55.03
C ALA A 5 -5.69 -8.12 54.31
N PRO A 6 -5.58 -6.92 53.71
CA PRO A 6 -6.59 -6.42 52.80
C PRO A 6 -6.48 -7.11 51.44
N LEU A 7 -7.62 -7.56 50.91
CA LEU A 7 -7.78 -8.14 49.59
C LEU A 7 -7.39 -7.09 48.53
N LEU A 8 -6.42 -7.44 47.68
CA LEU A 8 -6.04 -6.69 46.48
C LEU A 8 -7.08 -6.91 45.38
N ASN A 9 -7.53 -5.79 44.79
CA ASN A 9 -7.99 -5.58 43.40
C ASN A 9 -8.60 -6.77 42.63
N ASP A 10 -9.93 -6.81 42.56
CA ASP A 10 -10.68 -7.39 41.44
C ASP A 10 -11.17 -6.26 40.52
N ALA A 11 -10.24 -5.53 39.93
CA ALA A 11 -10.52 -4.53 38.90
C ALA A 11 -9.48 -4.65 37.80
N ASP A 12 -9.53 -5.74 37.05
CA ASP A 12 -8.92 -5.81 35.72
C ASP A 12 -9.56 -6.94 34.89
N ASP A 13 -10.89 -6.91 34.76
CA ASP A 13 -11.56 -7.53 33.61
C ASP A 13 -11.54 -6.51 32.47
N ALA A 14 -10.33 -6.14 32.05
CA ALA A 14 -10.12 -5.41 30.82
C ALA A 14 -10.51 -6.39 29.69
N ALA A 15 -11.69 -6.15 29.11
CA ALA A 15 -12.10 -6.71 27.83
C ALA A 15 -10.87 -6.82 26.91
N PRO A 16 -10.66 -7.93 26.20
CA PRO A 16 -9.45 -8.11 25.40
C PRO A 16 -9.29 -6.87 24.54
N ALA A 17 -8.20 -6.13 24.76
CA ALA A 17 -7.82 -5.04 23.90
C ALA A 17 -7.93 -5.60 22.50
N THR A 18 -8.85 -5.06 21.70
CA THR A 18 -8.92 -5.35 20.28
C THR A 18 -7.59 -4.85 19.74
N TYR A 19 -6.59 -5.73 19.74
CA TYR A 19 -5.35 -5.49 19.05
C TYR A 19 -5.80 -5.23 17.62
N ASP A 20 -5.64 -3.98 17.18
CA ASP A 20 -5.82 -3.68 15.79
C ASP A 20 -4.80 -4.53 15.05
N GLU A 21 -5.22 -5.66 14.48
CA GLU A 21 -4.34 -6.62 13.81
C GLU A 21 -3.54 -5.96 12.69
N SER A 22 -4.03 -4.80 12.20
CA SER A 22 -3.35 -3.88 11.29
C SER A 22 -2.01 -3.35 11.82
N ALA A 23 -1.82 -3.30 13.15
CA ALA A 23 -0.63 -2.72 13.79
C ALA A 23 0.61 -3.62 13.75
N LEU A 24 0.49 -4.89 13.32
CA LEU A 24 1.60 -5.85 13.24
C LEU A 24 1.90 -6.33 11.82
N LEU A 25 1.18 -5.83 10.81
CA LEU A 25 1.41 -6.24 9.43
C LEU A 25 2.64 -5.53 8.89
N LEU A 26 3.65 -6.32 8.54
CA LEU A 26 4.76 -5.85 7.71
C LEU A 26 4.22 -5.64 6.29
N TYR A 27 4.46 -4.46 5.73
CA TYR A 27 4.06 -4.13 4.37
C TYR A 27 5.29 -4.06 3.45
N ALA A 28 5.07 -4.40 2.19
CA ALA A 28 6.00 -4.15 1.10
C ALA A 28 5.32 -3.24 0.08
N VAL A 29 6.09 -2.52 -0.74
CA VAL A 29 5.53 -1.74 -1.85
C VAL A 29 5.64 -2.54 -3.13
N ALA A 30 4.49 -2.76 -3.75
CA ALA A 30 4.38 -3.30 -5.10
C ALA A 30 4.12 -2.19 -6.11
N ALA A 31 4.64 -2.38 -7.32
CA ALA A 31 4.37 -1.55 -8.48
C ALA A 31 3.64 -2.35 -9.56
N VAL A 32 2.73 -1.72 -10.28
CA VAL A 32 2.05 -2.32 -11.43
C VAL A 32 1.76 -1.27 -12.51
N ALA A 33 1.97 -1.63 -13.77
CA ALA A 33 1.64 -0.76 -14.88
C ALA A 33 0.12 -0.54 -14.99
N VAL A 34 -0.29 0.71 -15.13
CA VAL A 34 -1.68 1.11 -15.30
C VAL A 34 -1.83 2.04 -16.52
N GLU A 35 -3.06 2.17 -17.00
CA GLU A 35 -3.42 3.03 -18.12
C GLU A 35 -4.70 3.82 -17.80
N PRO A 36 -4.91 5.00 -18.40
CA PRO A 36 -6.13 5.78 -18.22
C PRO A 36 -7.39 4.96 -18.59
N ALA A 37 -8.44 5.08 -17.78
CA ALA A 37 -9.68 4.30 -17.93
C ALA A 37 -10.81 5.06 -18.65
N GLY A 38 -10.51 6.19 -19.29
CA GLY A 38 -11.45 7.02 -20.05
C GLY A 38 -12.23 8.05 -19.21
N GLU A 39 -12.12 7.98 -17.88
CA GLU A 39 -12.61 9.00 -16.96
C GLU A 39 -11.40 9.72 -16.33
N SER A 40 -11.50 11.04 -16.16
CA SER A 40 -10.40 11.84 -15.58
C SER A 40 -10.08 11.36 -14.17
N GLY A 41 -8.79 11.19 -13.87
CA GLY A 41 -8.32 10.65 -12.59
C GLY A 41 -8.51 9.13 -12.42
N TRP A 42 -9.15 8.43 -13.35
CA TRP A 42 -9.31 6.98 -13.26
C TRP A 42 -8.36 6.22 -14.15
N PHE A 43 -7.76 5.20 -13.56
CA PHE A 43 -6.85 4.28 -14.20
C PHE A 43 -7.36 2.85 -14.06
N ARG A 44 -6.82 1.97 -14.88
CA ARG A 44 -7.02 0.52 -14.79
C ARG A 44 -5.69 -0.16 -15.01
N ARG A 45 -5.53 -1.36 -14.44
CA ARG A 45 -4.35 -2.19 -14.70
C ARG A 45 -4.22 -2.47 -16.20
N CYS A 46 -3.02 -2.32 -16.76
CA CYS A 46 -2.75 -2.73 -18.13
C CYS A 46 -3.01 -4.22 -18.29
N ALA A 47 -3.53 -4.63 -19.45
CA ALA A 47 -3.69 -6.04 -19.76
C ALA A 47 -2.33 -6.75 -19.66
N HIS A 48 -2.30 -7.90 -18.99
CA HIS A 48 -1.09 -8.71 -18.75
C HIS A 48 0.01 -8.07 -17.88
N ALA A 49 -0.22 -6.91 -17.27
CA ALA A 49 0.71 -6.35 -16.29
C ALA A 49 0.60 -7.10 -14.95
N GLY A 50 1.71 -7.71 -14.52
CA GLY A 50 1.86 -8.29 -13.18
C GLY A 50 2.32 -7.25 -12.18
N ALA A 51 1.84 -7.35 -10.94
CA ALA A 51 2.42 -6.61 -9.82
C ALA A 51 3.79 -7.19 -9.47
N VAL A 52 4.68 -6.32 -9.00
CA VAL A 52 6.06 -6.65 -8.65
C VAL A 52 6.43 -5.92 -7.37
N VAL A 53 7.07 -6.60 -6.43
CA VAL A 53 7.60 -5.98 -5.22
C VAL A 53 8.85 -5.16 -5.58
N ILE A 54 8.83 -3.88 -5.24
CA ILE A 54 9.92 -2.94 -5.51
C ILE A 54 10.63 -2.46 -4.24
N SER A 55 9.98 -2.58 -3.08
CA SER A 55 10.60 -2.39 -1.76
C SER A 55 9.92 -3.24 -0.70
N ARG A 56 10.68 -3.74 0.28
CA ARG A 56 10.17 -4.52 1.42
C ARG A 56 10.26 -3.78 2.77
N ALA A 57 10.94 -2.63 2.79
CA ALA A 57 11.30 -1.94 4.02
C ALA A 57 10.75 -0.51 4.09
N GLU A 58 10.13 -0.05 3.01
CA GLU A 58 9.67 1.32 2.82
C GLU A 58 8.16 1.31 2.53
N ASP A 59 7.52 2.43 2.80
CA ASP A 59 6.14 2.69 2.41
C ASP A 59 6.04 3.43 1.06
N VAL A 60 4.82 3.74 0.63
CA VAL A 60 4.60 4.46 -0.64
C VAL A 60 5.22 5.86 -0.60
N PRO A 61 5.01 6.70 0.45
CA PRO A 61 5.69 7.99 0.59
C PRO A 61 7.22 7.92 0.45
N ASP A 62 7.87 6.97 1.11
CA ASP A 62 9.32 6.76 1.01
C ASP A 62 9.77 6.45 -0.43
N VAL A 63 9.03 5.60 -1.13
CA VAL A 63 9.29 5.29 -2.55
C VAL A 63 9.10 6.53 -3.43
N LEU A 64 8.06 7.32 -3.18
CA LEU A 64 7.77 8.55 -3.93
C LEU A 64 8.91 9.56 -3.83
N LEU A 65 9.52 9.72 -2.66
CA LEU A 65 10.65 10.63 -2.43
C LEU A 65 11.92 10.26 -3.22
N ARG A 66 12.03 9.01 -3.67
CA ARG A 66 13.18 8.50 -4.41
C ARG A 66 12.91 8.32 -5.89
N LEU A 67 11.71 8.63 -6.37
CA LEU A 67 11.41 8.54 -7.78
C LEU A 67 12.30 9.51 -8.57
N PRO A 68 12.69 9.16 -9.81
CA PRO A 68 13.37 10.11 -10.69
C PRO A 68 12.48 11.32 -10.97
N ASP A 69 13.07 12.50 -11.15
CA ASP A 69 12.34 13.76 -11.44
C ASP A 69 11.37 13.68 -12.63
N SER A 70 11.58 12.71 -13.53
CA SER A 70 10.72 12.44 -14.68
C SER A 70 9.41 11.73 -14.33
N TRP A 71 9.17 11.45 -13.05
CA TRP A 71 7.98 10.78 -12.51
C TRP A 71 7.31 11.68 -11.48
N ASN A 72 6.02 11.91 -11.67
CA ASN A 72 5.21 12.80 -10.84
C ASN A 72 3.97 12.08 -10.32
N ILE A 73 3.48 12.47 -9.14
CA ILE A 73 2.22 11.97 -8.60
C ILE A 73 1.08 12.44 -9.50
N ALA A 74 0.17 11.52 -9.86
CA ALA A 74 -1.06 11.87 -10.55
C ALA A 74 -2.12 12.30 -9.53
N ASP A 75 -2.56 13.56 -9.61
CA ASP A 75 -3.50 14.14 -8.65
C ASP A 75 -4.84 13.40 -8.59
N ALA A 76 -5.31 13.13 -7.37
CA ALA A 76 -6.60 12.50 -7.06
C ALA A 76 -6.87 11.20 -7.85
N ALA A 77 -5.80 10.47 -8.19
CA ALA A 77 -5.87 9.31 -9.07
C ALA A 77 -6.44 8.07 -8.36
N ARG A 78 -7.29 7.33 -9.06
CA ARG A 78 -7.96 6.12 -8.59
C ARG A 78 -7.75 4.98 -9.58
N CYS A 79 -7.78 3.75 -9.08
CA CYS A 79 -7.69 2.54 -9.90
C CYS A 79 -8.99 1.74 -9.84
N ARG A 80 -9.52 1.36 -11.01
CA ARG A 80 -10.67 0.46 -11.16
C ARG A 80 -10.36 -0.95 -10.67
N GLY A 81 -11.35 -1.60 -10.08
CA GLY A 81 -11.24 -2.87 -9.35
C GLY A 81 -10.51 -2.76 -8.02
N LEU A 82 -10.23 -1.54 -7.55
CA LEU A 82 -9.57 -1.29 -6.25
C LEU A 82 -10.32 -0.20 -5.47
N HIS A 83 -10.63 0.92 -6.11
CA HIS A 83 -11.27 2.08 -5.47
C HIS A 83 -12.80 2.15 -5.69
N ASP A 84 -13.32 1.35 -6.62
CA ASP A 84 -14.73 1.26 -7.00
C ASP A 84 -15.35 -0.10 -6.68
N ASP A 85 -14.57 -1.04 -6.15
CA ASP A 85 -15.07 -2.35 -5.72
C ASP A 85 -15.50 -2.29 -4.24
N PRO A 86 -16.82 -2.35 -3.94
CA PRO A 86 -17.31 -2.23 -2.57
C PRO A 86 -16.85 -3.38 -1.68
N ASP A 87 -16.61 -4.57 -2.24
CA ASP A 87 -16.19 -5.72 -1.47
C ASP A 87 -14.74 -5.58 -1.00
N ILE A 88 -13.93 -4.80 -1.73
CA ILE A 88 -12.56 -4.44 -1.33
C ILE A 88 -12.59 -3.26 -0.35
N VAL A 89 -13.24 -2.16 -0.73
CA VAL A 89 -13.23 -0.91 0.05
C VAL A 89 -13.85 -1.09 1.44
N ALA A 90 -14.85 -1.98 1.58
CA ALA A 90 -15.51 -2.20 2.86
C ALA A 90 -14.69 -3.05 3.85
N VAL A 91 -13.76 -3.89 3.36
CA VAL A 91 -13.08 -4.90 4.19
C VAL A 91 -11.59 -4.64 4.36
N ASP A 92 -10.96 -4.01 3.37
CA ASP A 92 -9.52 -3.81 3.36
C ASP A 92 -9.12 -2.66 4.29
N PRO A 93 -8.28 -2.92 5.31
CA PRO A 93 -7.87 -1.91 6.30
C PRO A 93 -7.29 -0.63 5.70
N ARG A 94 -6.67 -0.71 4.52
CA ARG A 94 -6.07 0.44 3.82
C ARG A 94 -7.11 1.49 3.42
N PHE A 95 -8.39 1.11 3.33
CA PHE A 95 -9.49 2.00 2.97
C PHE A 95 -10.32 2.46 4.19
N ARG A 96 -10.00 2.04 5.42
CA ARG A 96 -10.78 2.40 6.63
C ARG A 96 -10.97 3.90 6.82
N HIS A 97 -10.00 4.70 6.38
CA HIS A 97 -10.02 6.16 6.48
C HIS A 97 -10.31 6.85 5.13
N GLY A 98 -10.77 6.08 4.14
CA GLY A 98 -10.95 6.53 2.76
C GLY A 98 -9.71 6.26 1.91
N VAL A 99 -9.58 7.07 0.85
CA VAL A 99 -8.44 7.05 -0.08
C VAL A 99 -7.27 7.73 0.63
N ASP A 100 -6.38 6.92 1.21
CA ASP A 100 -5.16 7.36 1.92
C ASP A 100 -3.89 7.19 1.03
N ASP A 101 -3.26 8.32 0.71
CA ASP A 101 -2.05 8.39 -0.14
C ASP A 101 -0.82 7.69 0.47
N THR A 102 -0.88 7.26 1.74
CA THR A 102 0.18 6.47 2.37
C THR A 102 0.18 5.01 1.92
N ALA A 103 -0.97 4.47 1.49
CA ALA A 103 -1.12 3.07 1.12
C ALA A 103 -1.07 2.84 -0.40
N PHE A 104 -1.36 3.86 -1.20
CA PHE A 104 -1.30 3.79 -2.66
C PHE A 104 -0.99 5.15 -3.27
N ALA A 105 -0.41 5.13 -4.47
CA ALA A 105 -0.26 6.31 -5.31
C ALA A 105 -0.22 5.89 -6.77
N ILE A 106 -0.74 6.73 -7.67
CA ILE A 106 -0.48 6.57 -9.10
C ILE A 106 0.55 7.62 -9.50
N VAL A 107 1.61 7.18 -10.17
CA VAL A 107 2.65 8.05 -10.69
C VAL A 107 2.66 8.02 -12.20
N ALA A 108 2.88 9.17 -12.82
CA ALA A 108 2.92 9.38 -14.25
C ALA A 108 4.33 9.80 -14.67
N HIS A 109 4.83 9.23 -15.75
CA HIS A 109 6.05 9.72 -16.39
C HIS A 109 5.73 10.96 -17.23
N ASP A 110 6.68 11.89 -17.32
CA ASP A 110 6.61 13.11 -18.14
C ASP A 110 6.42 12.88 -19.65
N ASP A 111 6.44 11.63 -20.12
CA ASP A 111 6.14 11.30 -21.51
C ASP A 111 4.63 11.24 -21.80
N GLY A 112 3.81 11.36 -20.76
CA GLY A 112 2.34 11.33 -20.82
C GLY A 112 1.76 9.97 -21.19
N ARG A 113 2.56 8.90 -21.21
CA ARG A 113 2.15 7.56 -21.65
C ARG A 113 2.24 6.55 -20.53
N ARG A 114 3.32 6.58 -19.75
CA ARG A 114 3.59 5.59 -18.71
C ARG A 114 2.99 6.02 -17.39
N HIS A 115 2.22 5.11 -16.78
CA HIS A 115 1.63 5.28 -15.47
C HIS A 115 1.83 4.01 -14.66
N VAL A 116 2.08 4.16 -13.36
CA VAL A 116 2.33 3.06 -12.44
C VAL A 116 1.51 3.27 -11.18
N LEU A 117 0.80 2.24 -10.75
CA LEU A 117 0.22 2.18 -9.41
C LEU A 117 1.28 1.62 -8.46
N LEU A 118 1.61 2.41 -7.45
CA LEU A 118 2.31 2.00 -6.24
C LEU A 118 1.27 1.61 -5.20
N MET A 119 1.49 0.49 -4.50
CA MET A 119 0.55 0.01 -3.50
C MET A 119 1.28 -0.78 -2.41
N GLN A 120 0.97 -0.49 -1.16
CA GLN A 120 1.35 -1.35 -0.04
C GLN A 120 0.64 -2.69 -0.16
N VAL A 121 1.39 -3.79 -0.13
CA VAL A 121 0.88 -5.16 -0.07
C VAL A 121 1.34 -5.79 1.24
N ASN A 122 0.51 -6.65 1.83
CA ASN A 122 0.93 -7.32 3.05
C ASN A 122 2.11 -8.27 2.76
N ALA A 123 2.95 -8.53 3.76
CA ALA A 123 4.15 -9.34 3.58
C ALA A 123 3.86 -10.77 3.09
N ALA A 124 2.70 -11.35 3.44
CA ALA A 124 2.34 -12.69 3.00
C ALA A 124 2.06 -12.75 1.49
N GLU A 125 1.33 -11.78 0.95
CA GLU A 125 1.08 -11.61 -0.49
C GLU A 125 2.37 -11.32 -1.25
N ALA A 126 3.24 -10.48 -0.68
CA ALA A 126 4.50 -10.09 -1.29
C ALA A 126 5.43 -11.30 -1.55
N VAL A 127 5.36 -12.36 -0.74
CA VAL A 127 6.16 -13.60 -0.95
C VAL A 127 5.80 -14.31 -2.26
N LEU A 128 4.58 -14.12 -2.78
CA LEU A 128 4.11 -14.75 -4.02
C LEU A 128 4.37 -13.92 -5.27
N MET A 129 4.95 -12.72 -5.12
CA MET A 129 5.18 -11.78 -6.21
C MET A 129 6.65 -11.80 -6.67
N PRO A 130 6.92 -11.52 -7.97
CA PRO A 130 8.27 -11.26 -8.41
C PRO A 130 8.84 -10.02 -7.70
N GLU A 131 10.15 -10.01 -7.48
CA GLU A 131 10.84 -8.90 -6.82
C GLU A 131 11.85 -8.26 -7.77
N ARG A 132 11.74 -6.94 -7.95
CA ARG A 132 12.68 -6.11 -8.72
C ARG A 132 12.93 -4.83 -7.94
N ALA A 133 13.87 -4.91 -6.99
CA ALA A 133 14.14 -3.82 -6.05
C ALA A 133 14.46 -2.49 -6.76
N PHE A 134 13.79 -1.42 -6.34
CA PHE A 134 14.05 -0.07 -6.82
C PHE A 134 15.10 0.63 -5.94
N ARG A 135 16.36 0.62 -6.39
CA ARG A 135 17.50 1.23 -5.68
C ARG A 135 17.86 2.58 -6.30
N GLU A 136 18.55 3.44 -5.53
CA GLU A 136 18.89 4.86 -5.84
C GLU A 136 19.64 5.16 -7.16
N ARG A 137 19.85 4.17 -8.04
CA ARG A 137 20.52 4.35 -9.35
C ARG A 137 19.89 3.52 -10.47
N ASP A 138 18.81 2.81 -10.19
CA ASP A 138 18.09 2.03 -11.18
C ASP A 138 17.00 2.87 -11.83
N ALA A 139 16.84 2.73 -13.15
CA ALA A 139 15.68 3.29 -13.83
C ALA A 139 14.42 2.59 -13.27
N PHE A 140 13.55 3.34 -12.61
CA PHE A 140 12.30 2.88 -12.00
C PHE A 140 11.47 2.02 -12.99
N GLU A 141 11.55 2.35 -14.27
CA GLU A 141 10.97 1.59 -15.38
C GLU A 141 11.36 0.11 -15.38
N ARG A 142 12.63 -0.21 -15.10
CA ARG A 142 13.14 -1.60 -15.12
C ARG A 142 12.50 -2.44 -14.02
N CYS A 143 12.08 -1.79 -12.93
CA CYS A 143 11.36 -2.45 -11.86
C CYS A 143 9.95 -2.85 -12.30
N VAL A 144 9.34 -2.13 -13.25
CA VAL A 144 7.94 -2.33 -13.67
C VAL A 144 7.84 -3.12 -14.97
N TRP A 145 8.59 -2.75 -16.00
CA TRP A 145 8.62 -3.39 -17.31
C TRP A 145 9.95 -4.13 -17.52
N PRO A 146 9.91 -5.47 -17.71
CA PRO A 146 11.10 -6.25 -18.04
C PRO A 146 11.58 -6.01 -19.48
#